data_AF-A0A0R3QH15-F1
#
_entry.id   AF-A0A0R3QH15-F1
#
_cell.length_a   1.000
_cell.length_b   1.000
_cell.length_c   1.000
_cell.angle_alpha   90.00
_cell.angle_beta   90.00
_cell.angle_gamma   90.00
#
_symmetry.space_group_name_H-M   'P 1'
#
loop_
_entity.id
_entity.type
_entity.pdbx_description
1 polymer ?
#
loop_
_entity_poly.entity_id
_entity_poly.type
_entity_poly.pdbx_seq_one_letter_code
_entity_poly.pdbx_strand_id
1 'polypeptide(L)'
;MTKSTIRSLENSQPVDNESFPERSQSVPESTCHDSQKLCTFWATIGECNTNKKWMESNCPVACSKCQSKHFSNILSSMKFNVS
;
A
#
# COMPACT_ATOMS: atom_id res chain seq x y z
N MET A 1 37.00 36.19 33.91
CA MET A 1 36.19 34.96 33.78
C MET A 1 34.82 35.37 33.29
N THR A 2 34.66 35.55 31.98
CA THR A 2 33.43 36.05 31.39
C THR A 2 32.39 34.93 31.40
N LYS A 3 31.25 35.21 32.04
CA LYS A 3 30.12 34.30 32.19
C LYS A 3 29.45 34.16 30.82
N SER A 4 29.81 33.12 30.08
CA SER A 4 29.22 32.84 28.76
C SER A 4 27.74 32.51 28.92
N THR A 5 26.91 33.36 28.33
CA THR A 5 25.45 33.34 28.29
C THR A 5 24.93 32.01 27.73
N ILE A 6 24.17 31.28 28.56
CA ILE A 6 23.24 30.24 28.10
C ILE A 6 21.94 30.93 27.68
N ARG A 7 21.40 30.51 26.53
CA ARG A 7 19.98 30.38 26.15
C ARG A 7 19.54 31.16 24.91
N SER A 8 19.36 30.38 23.84
CA SER A 8 18.25 30.36 22.89
C SER A 8 17.71 31.68 22.34
N LEU A 9 17.92 31.89 21.04
CA LEU A 9 16.91 32.38 20.09
C LEU A 9 17.19 31.64 18.77
N GLU A 10 16.45 30.58 18.49
CA GLU A 10 15.17 30.59 17.74
C GLU A 10 15.50 30.18 16.30
N ASN A 11 15.51 28.86 16.08
CA ASN A 11 15.66 28.25 14.76
C ASN A 11 14.35 28.50 14.00
N SER A 12 14.22 29.70 13.45
CA SER A 12 13.07 30.13 12.66
C SER A 12 13.15 29.53 11.26
N GLN A 13 12.67 28.31 11.09
CA GLN A 13 12.00 27.93 9.86
C GLN A 13 10.68 27.23 10.21
N PRO A 14 9.54 27.90 10.03
CA PRO A 14 8.24 27.25 10.16
C PRO A 14 8.16 26.19 9.06
N VAL A 15 8.00 24.92 9.45
CA VAL A 15 7.64 23.87 8.52
C VAL A 15 6.16 24.10 8.20
N ASP A 16 5.92 24.72 7.05
CA ASP A 16 4.61 25.03 6.51
C ASP A 16 3.81 23.74 6.31
N ASN A 17 2.90 23.53 7.26
CA ASN A 17 1.64 22.88 6.99
C ASN A 17 0.81 23.90 6.19
N GLU A 18 0.67 23.73 4.88
CA GLU A 18 -0.54 24.03 4.09
C GLU A 18 -0.33 23.69 2.59
N SER A 19 -0.98 22.60 2.17
CA SER A 19 -1.85 22.51 0.99
C SER A 19 -1.45 23.24 -0.31
N PHE A 20 -0.99 22.48 -1.32
CA PHE A 20 -1.16 22.83 -2.74
C PHE A 20 -1.65 21.63 -3.58
N PRO A 21 -2.60 21.81 -4.52
CA PRO A 21 -3.42 20.75 -5.11
C PRO A 21 -2.94 20.24 -6.49
N GLU A 22 -3.25 18.97 -6.75
CA GLU A 22 -3.25 18.23 -8.02
C GLU A 22 -2.00 18.27 -8.94
N ARG A 23 -1.14 17.26 -8.76
CA ARG A 23 -0.66 16.46 -9.90
C ARG A 23 -0.40 15.03 -9.47
N SER A 24 -1.19 14.12 -10.07
CA SER A 24 -1.06 12.66 -10.00
C SER A 24 -1.13 12.08 -8.59
N GLN A 25 -2.36 12.00 -8.06
CA GLN A 25 -2.70 10.95 -7.11
C GLN A 25 -2.35 9.61 -7.75
N SER A 26 -1.18 9.07 -7.42
CA SER A 26 -1.00 7.63 -7.50
C SER A 26 -2.03 7.07 -6.53
N VAL A 27 -3.11 6.52 -7.07
CA VAL A 27 -3.91 5.53 -6.36
C VAL A 27 -2.89 4.66 -5.63
N PRO A 28 -2.97 4.45 -4.29
CA PRO A 28 -2.12 3.44 -3.70
C PRO A 28 -2.42 2.20 -4.50
N GLU A 29 -1.47 1.80 -5.36
CA GLU A 29 -1.37 0.46 -5.92
C GLU A 29 -1.68 -0.38 -4.70
N SER A 30 -2.86 -0.99 -4.69
CA SER A 30 -3.38 -1.65 -3.51
C SER A 30 -2.46 -2.83 -3.33
N THR A 31 -1.34 -2.62 -2.62
CA THR A 31 -0.21 -3.53 -2.58
C THR A 31 -0.75 -4.79 -1.99
N CYS A 32 -1.06 -5.74 -2.87
CA CYS A 32 -1.75 -6.93 -2.45
C CYS A 32 -0.69 -7.83 -1.84
N HIS A 33 -0.70 -7.90 -0.52
CA HIS A 33 0.27 -8.64 0.26
C HIS A 33 -0.44 -9.32 1.41
N ASP A 34 0.14 -10.42 1.86
CA ASP A 34 -0.29 -11.09 3.08
C ASP A 34 0.24 -10.31 4.29
N SER A 35 -0.66 -9.96 5.21
CA SER A 35 -0.35 -9.25 6.44
C SER A 35 0.12 -10.18 7.57
N GLN A 36 -0.07 -11.48 7.43
CA GLN A 36 0.25 -12.46 8.46
C GLN A 36 1.28 -13.48 7.99
N LYS A 37 2.20 -13.85 8.89
CA LYS A 37 3.28 -14.81 8.59
C LYS A 37 2.79 -16.23 8.30
N LEU A 38 1.61 -16.59 8.80
CA LEU A 38 1.03 -17.93 8.68
C LEU A 38 -0.04 -18.04 7.59
N CYS A 39 -0.19 -17.03 6.73
CA CYS A 39 -1.20 -17.05 5.65
C CYS A 39 -1.12 -18.30 4.78
N THR A 40 0.09 -18.76 4.41
CA THR A 40 0.29 -20.00 3.65
C THR A 40 -0.22 -21.22 4.41
N PHE A 41 0.09 -21.34 5.70
CA PHE A 41 -0.35 -22.46 6.53
C PHE A 41 -1.88 -22.50 6.62
N TRP A 42 -2.51 -21.36 6.93
CA TRP A 42 -3.96 -21.25 7.03
C TRP A 42 -4.67 -21.53 5.71
N ALA A 43 -4.12 -21.04 4.59
CA ALA A 43 -4.63 -21.38 3.27
C ALA A 43 -4.55 -22.90 3.00
N THR A 44 -3.45 -23.55 3.42
CA THR A 44 -3.24 -25.00 3.24
C THR A 44 -4.26 -25.85 4.02
N ILE A 45 -4.67 -25.40 5.20
CA ILE A 45 -5.70 -26.10 6.00
C ILE A 45 -7.14 -25.67 5.64
N GLY A 46 -7.33 -24.81 4.63
CA GLY A 46 -8.64 -24.47 4.07
C GLY A 46 -9.30 -23.20 4.63
N GLU A 47 -8.57 -22.34 5.36
CA GLU A 47 -9.13 -21.12 5.95
C GLU A 47 -9.66 -20.13 4.89
N CYS A 48 -9.17 -20.19 3.65
CA CYS A 48 -9.71 -19.37 2.55
C CYS A 48 -11.21 -19.64 2.30
N ASN A 49 -11.70 -20.83 2.66
CA ASN A 49 -13.12 -21.21 2.52
C ASN A 49 -13.86 -21.04 3.85
N THR A 50 -13.30 -21.59 4.93
CA THR A 50 -13.95 -21.60 6.27
C THR A 50 -13.97 -20.21 6.91
N ASN A 51 -12.93 -19.41 6.68
CA ASN A 51 -12.75 -18.08 7.27
C ASN A 51 -12.44 -17.02 6.18
N LYS A 52 -13.22 -17.11 5.10
CA LYS A 52 -13.05 -16.34 3.86
C LYS A 52 -12.85 -14.84 4.11
N LYS A 53 -13.73 -14.21 4.89
CA LYS A 53 -13.72 -12.75 5.10
C LYS A 53 -12.44 -12.27 5.78
N TRP A 54 -11.98 -13.01 6.79
CA TRP A 54 -10.76 -12.67 7.50
C TRP A 54 -9.54 -12.89 6.62
N MET A 55 -9.48 -14.04 5.93
CA MET A 55 -8.38 -14.36 5.01
C MET A 55 -8.33 -13.40 3.82
N GLU A 56 -9.45 -12.95 3.28
CA GLU A 56 -9.48 -11.96 2.19
C GLU A 56 -8.87 -10.62 2.62
N SER A 57 -9.01 -10.25 3.89
CA SER A 57 -8.48 -8.98 4.41
C SER A 57 -7.02 -9.08 4.88
N ASN A 58 -6.61 -10.24 5.42
CA ASN A 58 -5.30 -10.42 6.05
C ASN A 58 -4.33 -11.25 5.20
N CYS A 59 -4.86 -12.10 4.33
CA CYS A 59 -4.13 -13.07 3.53
C CYS A 59 -4.61 -13.11 2.06
N PRO A 60 -4.76 -11.95 1.40
CA PRO A 60 -5.32 -11.90 0.05
C PRO A 60 -4.43 -12.59 -0.99
N VAL A 61 -3.11 -12.68 -0.79
CA VAL A 61 -2.22 -13.39 -1.72
C VAL A 61 -2.39 -14.89 -1.55
N ALA A 62 -2.33 -15.40 -0.32
CA ALA A 62 -2.48 -16.83 -0.04
C ALA A 62 -3.84 -17.38 -0.51
N CYS A 63 -4.89 -16.56 -0.49
CA CYS A 63 -6.21 -16.94 -1.01
C CYS A 63 -6.47 -16.54 -2.47
N SER A 64 -5.44 -16.09 -3.21
CA SER A 64 -5.54 -15.72 -4.63
C SER A 64 -6.61 -14.64 -4.92
N LYS A 65 -6.66 -13.61 -4.07
CA LYS A 65 -7.63 -12.51 -4.11
C LYS A 65 -7.07 -11.21 -4.67
N CYS A 66 -5.78 -11.18 -4.91
CA CYS A 66 -5.12 -10.07 -5.58
C CYS A 66 -5.60 -9.97 -7.04
N GLN A 67 -6.19 -8.83 -7.40
CA GLN A 67 -6.47 -8.51 -8.79
C GLN A 67 -5.32 -7.65 -9.34
N SER A 68 -4.60 -8.18 -10.32
CA SER A 68 -3.56 -7.45 -11.06
C SER A 68 -4.23 -6.42 -11.97
N LYS A 69 -4.58 -5.24 -11.43
CA LYS A 69 -5.23 -4.15 -12.22
C LYS A 69 -4.35 -3.61 -13.35
N HIS A 70 -3.08 -4.00 -13.39
CA HIS A 70 -2.15 -3.61 -14.43
C HIS A 70 -2.38 -4.33 -15.78
N PHE A 71 -3.02 -5.50 -15.80
CA PHE A 71 -3.23 -6.28 -17.04
C PHE A 71 -4.56 -6.00 -17.74
N SER A 72 -5.58 -5.50 -17.04
CA SER A 72 -6.88 -5.16 -17.64
C SER A 72 -6.75 -4.04 -18.69
N ASN A 73 -5.84 -3.08 -18.48
CA ASN A 73 -5.57 -2.01 -19.45
C ASN A 73 -4.74 -2.48 -20.64
N ILE A 74 -3.86 -3.46 -20.46
CA ILE A 74 -3.07 -4.07 -21.55
C ILE A 74 -3.95 -4.95 -22.43
N LEU A 75 -4.84 -5.76 -21.84
CA LEU A 75 -5.78 -6.61 -22.59
C LEU A 75 -6.85 -5.79 -23.34
N SER A 76 -7.28 -4.65 -22.80
CA SER A 76 -8.20 -3.74 -23.52
C SER A 76 -7.52 -2.99 -24.67
N SER A 77 -6.19 -2.89 -24.66
CA SER A 77 -5.39 -2.18 -25.68
C SER A 77 -4.83 -3.13 -26.75
N MET A 78 -4.60 -4.41 -26.40
CA MET A 78 -4.22 -5.45 -27.34
C MET A 78 -5.48 -5.97 -28.06
N LYS A 79 -5.82 -5.35 -29.20
CA LYS A 79 -6.72 -5.95 -30.19
C LYS A 79 -6.07 -7.24 -30.67
N PHE A 80 -6.40 -8.38 -30.05
CA PHE A 80 -6.08 -9.69 -30.58
C PHE A 80 -6.84 -9.88 -31.88
N ASN A 81 -6.17 -9.58 -33.00
CA ASN A 81 -6.63 -9.94 -34.33
C ASN A 81 -6.28 -11.43 -34.50
N VAL A 82 -7.23 -12.30 -34.16
CA VAL A 82 -7.10 -13.72 -34.51
C VAL A 82 -7.37 -13.82 -36.01
N SER A 83 -6.34 -14.20 -36.77
CA SER A 83 -6.44 -14.48 -38.22
C SER A 83 -6.96 -15.89 -38.47
#